data_AF-I1JMI2-F1
#
_entry.id   AF-I1JMI2-F1
#
_cell.length_a   1.000
_cell.length_b   1.000
_cell.length_c   1.000
_cell.angle_alpha   90.00
_cell.angle_beta   90.00
_cell.angle_gamma   90.00
#
_symmetry.space_group_name_H-M   'P 1'
#
loop_
_entity.id
_entity.type
_entity.pdbx_description
1 polymer ?
#
loop_
_entity_poly.entity_id
_entity_poly.type
_entity_poly.pdbx_seq_one_letter_code
_entity_poly.pdbx_strand_id
1 'polypeptide(L)' 'MGTNDVKVDMKLNKVVWSHGIRSVSRRIRVRIAHKRNNDEDAKEELYSLVIVIKIAKDELKGLGTKVIDDED' A
#
# COMPACT_ATOMS: atom_id res chain seq x y z
N MET A 1 -7.66 6.97 -7.29
CA MET A 1 -7.83 6.92 -5.83
C MET A 1 -8.45 8.22 -5.35
N GLY A 2 -7.85 9.40 -5.54
CA GLY A 2 -8.54 10.68 -5.30
C GLY A 2 -8.95 10.97 -3.85
N THR A 3 -8.69 10.05 -2.92
CA THR A 3 -8.94 10.18 -1.50
C THR A 3 -7.82 10.93 -0.80
N ASN A 4 -8.17 11.90 0.04
CA ASN A 4 -7.22 12.57 0.91
C ASN A 4 -6.79 11.68 2.10
N ASP A 5 -7.66 10.78 2.57
CA ASP A 5 -7.34 9.84 3.63
C ASP A 5 -6.60 8.60 3.07
N VAL A 6 -5.33 8.46 3.45
CA VAL A 6 -4.45 7.36 3.06
C VAL A 6 -3.89 6.71 4.31
N LYS A 7 -4.32 5.46 4.57
CA LYS A 7 -3.88 4.65 5.71
C LYS A 7 -2.79 3.68 5.28
N VAL A 8 -1.62 3.79 5.89
CA VAL A 8 -0.46 2.95 5.58
C VAL A 8 -0.36 1.81 6.61
N ASP A 9 -0.32 0.56 6.13
CA ASP A 9 -0.15 -0.59 7.01
C ASP A 9 1.24 -0.58 7.70
N MET A 10 1.29 -1.02 8.96
CA MET A 10 2.53 -1.06 9.74
C MET A 10 3.57 -1.99 9.10
N LYS A 11 3.15 -3.05 8.41
CA LYS A 11 4.07 -3.94 7.69
C LYS A 11 4.78 -3.22 6.55
N LEU A 12 4.08 -2.32 5.85
CA LEU A 12 4.71 -1.50 4.80
C LEU A 12 5.77 -0.58 5.40
N ASN A 13 5.46 0.07 6.52
CA ASN A 13 6.44 0.91 7.21
C ASN A 13 7.70 0.13 7.59
N LYS A 14 7.54 -1.08 8.17
CA LYS A 14 8.69 -1.95 8.49
C LYS A 14 9.53 -2.32 7.27
N VAL A 15 8.91 -2.59 6.12
CA VAL A 15 9.63 -2.93 4.89
C VAL A 15 10.38 -1.72 4.34
N VAL A 16 9.77 -0.53 4.34
CA VAL A 16 10.42 0.72 3.91
C VAL A 16 11.69 0.99 4.72
N TRP A 17 11.61 0.82 6.05
CA TRP A 17 12.73 1.09 6.96
C TRP A 17 13.65 -0.10 7.24
N SER A 18 13.41 -1.26 6.62
CA SER A 18 14.15 -2.50 6.90
C SER A 18 15.66 -2.40 6.63
N HIS A 19 16.07 -1.52 5.72
CA HIS A 19 17.47 -1.28 5.36
C HIS A 19 18.01 0.03 5.97
N GLY A 20 17.27 0.63 6.91
CA GLY A 20 17.60 1.91 7.55
C GLY A 20 17.29 3.15 6.71
N ILE A 21 17.57 4.34 7.27
CA ILE A 21 17.22 5.63 6.67
C ILE A 21 17.98 5.98 5.39
N ARG A 22 19.22 5.48 5.24
CA ARG A 22 20.08 5.80 4.09
C ARG A 22 19.92 4.85 2.90
N SER A 23 19.35 3.66 3.09
CA SER A 23 19.30 2.61 2.07
C SER A 23 17.87 2.16 1.78
N VAL A 24 16.96 3.11 1.52
CA VAL A 24 15.56 2.79 1.21
C VAL A 24 15.46 1.95 -0.08
N SER A 25 14.63 0.92 -0.06
CA SER A 25 14.41 0.04 -1.22
C SER A 25 13.90 0.84 -2.43
N ARG A 26 14.58 0.71 -3.57
CA ARG A 26 14.29 1.49 -4.80
C ARG A 26 12.93 1.14 -5.44
N ARG A 27 12.40 -0.05 -5.19
CA ARG A 27 11.08 -0.50 -5.66
C ARG A 27 10.40 -1.33 -4.57
N ILE A 28 9.11 -1.08 -4.35
CA ILE A 28 8.26 -1.83 -3.42
C ILE A 28 6.93 -2.10 -4.13
N ARG A 29 6.43 -3.33 -4.07
CA ARG A 29 5.08 -3.64 -4.53
C ARG A 29 4.09 -3.41 -3.40
N VAL A 30 3.05 -2.64 -3.70
CA VAL A 30 1.96 -2.37 -2.77
C VAL A 30 0.62 -2.78 -3.39
N ARG A 31 -0.29 -3.27 -2.55
CA ARG A 31 -1.72 -3.39 -2.83
C ARG A 31 -2.37 -2.15 -2.24
N ILE A 32 -3.15 -1.43 -3.03
CA ILE A 32 -3.95 -0.31 -2.55
C ILE A 32 -5.41 -0.76 -2.63
N ALA A 33 -6.06 -0.85 -1.48
CA ALA A 33 -7.48 -1.17 -1.38
C ALA A 33 -8.26 0.11 -1.07
N HIS A 34 -9.32 0.37 -1.83
CA HIS A 34 -10.20 1.49 -1.61
C HIS A 34 -11.38 1.03 -0.75
N LYS A 35 -11.53 1.60 0.45
CA LYS A 35 -12.53 1.16 1.45
C LYS A 35 -13.38 2.33 1.92
N ARG A 36 -14.62 2.03 2.28
CA ARG A 36 -15.52 3.01 2.91
C ARG A 36 -15.17 3.17 4.38
N ASN A 37 -15.16 4.41 4.85
CA ASN A 37 -14.97 4.72 6.26
C ASN A 37 -16.28 4.48 7.01
N ASN A 38 -16.21 3.74 8.12
CA ASN A 38 -17.36 3.45 8.98
C ASN A 38 -17.40 4.35 10.23
N ASP A 39 -16.43 5.24 10.37
CA ASP A 39 -16.34 6.19 11.49
C ASP A 39 -17.24 7.39 11.21
N GLU A 40 -18.19 7.67 12.11
CA GLU A 40 -19.18 8.75 11.97
C GLU A 40 -18.55 10.14 12.01
N ASP A 41 -17.37 10.29 12.63
CA ASP A 41 -16.64 11.56 12.72
C ASP A 41 -15.64 11.77 11.57
N ALA A 42 -15.61 10.88 10.59
CA ALA A 42 -14.68 10.99 9.47
C ALA A 42 -15.06 12.10 8.49
N LYS A 43 -14.10 12.97 8.16
CA LYS A 43 -14.27 14.03 7.15
C LYS A 43 -14.46 13.49 5.72
N GLU A 44 -13.98 12.28 5.46
CA GLU A 44 -13.94 11.66 4.14
C GLU A 44 -14.65 10.30 4.21
N GLU A 45 -15.61 10.06 3.31
CA GLU A 45 -16.37 8.80 3.25
C GLU A 45 -15.50 7.60 2.82
N LEU A 46 -14.39 7.85 2.13
CA LEU A 46 -13.55 6.83 1.51
C LEU A 46 -12.11 7.03 1.94
N TYR A 47 -11.42 5.93 2.23
CA TYR A 47 -10.00 5.92 2.52
C TYR A 47 -9.28 4.86 1.68
N SER A 48 -8.01 5.15 1.37
CA SER A 48 -7.13 4.22 0.67
C SER A 48 -6.24 3.50 1.68
N LEU A 49 -6.35 2.17 1.77
CA LEU A 49 -5.49 1.32 2.58
C LEU A 49 -4.33 0.79 1.74
N VAL A 50 -3.10 1.11 2.13
CA VAL A 50 -1.88 0.69 1.43
C VAL A 50 -1.20 -0.44 2.22
N ILE A 51 -1.10 -1.61 1.58
CA ILE A 51 -0.51 -2.82 2.16
C ILE A 51 0.69 -3.24 1.32
N VAL A 52 1.73 -3.77 1.95
CA VAL A 52 2.88 -4.34 1.25
C VAL A 52 2.58 -5.73 0.73
N ILE A 53 2.93 -6.01 -0.53
CA ILE A 53 2.91 -7.36 -1.09
C ILE A 53 4.33 -7.90 -1.02
N LYS A 54 4.52 -9.07 -0.39
CA LYS A 54 5.81 -9.75 -0.40
C LYS A 54 6.01 -10.41 -1.76
N ILE A 55 6.92 -9.86 -2.55
CA ILE A 55 7.35 -10.39 -3.84
C ILE A 55 8.88 -10.45 -3.81
N ALA A 56 9.48 -11.45 -4.47
CA ALA A 56 10.93 -11.54 -4.57
C ALA A 56 11.51 -10.31 -5.29
N LYS A 57 12.71 -9.87 -4.91
CA LYS A 57 13.35 -8.66 -5.47
C LYS A 57 13.49 -8.75 -6.99
N ASP A 58 13.76 -9.95 -7.51
CA ASP A 58 13.98 -10.22 -8.93
C ASP A 58 12.68 -10.10 -9.75
N GLU A 59 11.53 -10.39 -9.13
CA GLU A 59 10.22 -10.35 -9.78
C GLU A 59 9.60 -8.94 -9.79
N LEU A 60 10.09 -8.00 -8.97
CA LEU A 60 9.56 -6.62 -8.92
C LEU A 60 9.78 -5.85 -10.24
N LYS A 61 10.77 -6.26 -11.04
CA LYS A 61 11.14 -5.55 -12.27
C LYS A 61 10.27 -6.04 -13.42
N GLY A 62 9.55 -5.11 -14.05
CA GLY A 62 8.72 -5.39 -15.23
C GLY A 62 7.25 -5.67 -14.93
N LEU A 63 6.87 -5.77 -13.65
CA LEU A 63 5.45 -5.86 -13.26
C LEU A 63 4.74 -4.52 -13.45
N GLY A 64 3.77 -4.49 -14.38
CA GLY A 64 2.84 -3.38 -14.54
C GLY A 64 1.83 -3.27 -13.40
N THR A 65 0.98 -2.24 -13.44
CA THR A 65 -0.15 -2.10 -12.52
C THR A 65 -1.19 -3.18 -12.84
N LYS A 66 -1.61 -3.96 -11.83
CA LYS A 66 -2.65 -4.98 -11.97
C LYS A 66 -3.82 -4.59 -11.07
N VAL A 67 -5.04 -4.60 -11.62
CA VAL A 67 -6.27 -4.51 -10.83
C VAL A 67 -6.45 -5.86 -10.13
N ILE A 68 -6.71 -5.82 -8.83
CA ILE A 68 -6.89 -7.02 -8.01
C ILE A 68 -8.37 -7.08 -7.66
N ASP A 69 -9.01 -8.20 -7.98
CA ASP A 69 -10.37 -8.48 -7.54
C ASP A 69 -10.32 -8.92 -6.07
N ASP A 70 -11.26 -8.46 -5.25
CA ASP A 70 -11.30 -8.80 -3.82
C ASP A 70 -11.74 -10.25 -3.55
N GLU A 71 -11.99 -11.03 -4.61
CA GLU A 71 -12.25 -12.47 -4.53
C GLU A 71 -10.96 -13.33 -4.41
N ASP A 72 -9.78 -12.73 -4.59
CA ASP A 72 -8.43 -13.35 -4.41
C ASP A 72 -7.61 -12.73 -3.25
#